data_AF-A0A9W9NGU8-F1
#
_entry.id   AF-A0A9W9NGU8-F1
#
_cell.length_a   1.000
_cell.length_b   1.000
_cell.length_c   1.000
_cell.angle_alpha   90.00
_cell.angle_beta   90.00
_cell.angle_gamma   90.00
#
_symmetry.space_group_name_H-M   'P 1'
#
loop_
_entity.id
_entity.type
_entity.pdbx_description
1 polymer ?
#
loop_
_entity_poly.entity_id
_entity_poly.type
_entity_poly.pdbx_seq_one_letter_code
_entity_poly.pdbx_strand_id
1 'polypeptide(L)'
;MRIHIENVRALDLRRATAEGWEGRVNSLLASGVDPNAHFEAPDSVLSGLVDEDVRAQATGPPQFTVDFTEMPALRLADRWRYGVDPRETIDLAKTARLMTALLRHGADPWGLFRQPIFRYQLYPAVPGASEEPGYDDDELDLTAISLARQGIINETLRQEYDRLGLAGERRRSDSPGYVSRDLGVHVNYEPVLNHEYGSCSVLHSLIEAGSFIQPILEFLGDDLDIERRDPQGRTLFLSACRSTLGLDGAVDGCFMSLQAPDALPNPYSRPGNPWQETGRFAAVCTGPSLLEFFVSRGADLLAVDKFGQNALHHLFAFIDRDNYDIPPLINTSLKYLLRTCPSLINQPDSFGVYPILYAIRRMRDFCDPDSGSPGHAVRNQDYVPRSLFHLEKTVYDLVATGADLSVRDSRGNTGLHYLAASKLGAGDRAGHEQRGLLPLFLQRADPRARNADGVTALEMLFSTKNGRWCEEEEQDYERFYALGRNILDAFERAGYP
;
A
#
# COMPACT_ATOMS: atom_id res chain seq x y z
N MET A 1 -6.76 -17.04 -24.25
CA MET A 1 -8.13 -17.27 -23.74
C MET A 1 -8.95 -16.05 -24.16
N ARG A 2 -10.23 -16.15 -24.52
CA ARG A 2 -11.09 -14.96 -24.67
C ARG A 2 -11.81 -14.82 -23.33
N ILE A 3 -11.74 -13.68 -22.63
CA ILE A 3 -12.62 -13.42 -21.48
C ILE A 3 -14.06 -13.67 -21.91
N HIS A 4 -14.68 -14.71 -21.36
CA HIS A 4 -16.08 -15.00 -21.62
C HIS A 4 -16.92 -14.29 -20.54
N ILE A 5 -17.55 -13.19 -20.93
CA ILE A 5 -18.46 -12.46 -20.04
C ILE A 5 -19.80 -13.20 -20.02
N GLU A 6 -20.10 -13.87 -18.91
CA GLU A 6 -21.35 -14.63 -18.71
C GLU A 6 -22.46 -13.78 -18.10
N ASN A 7 -22.09 -12.78 -17.30
CA ASN A 7 -23.06 -11.95 -16.57
C ASN A 7 -22.85 -10.45 -16.84
N VAL A 8 -23.38 -10.00 -17.98
CA VAL A 8 -23.30 -8.59 -18.41
C VAL A 8 -24.00 -7.64 -17.42
N ARG A 9 -25.06 -8.10 -16.72
CA ARG A 9 -25.74 -7.27 -15.72
C ARG A 9 -24.90 -7.03 -14.46
N ALA A 10 -24.16 -8.04 -14.00
CA ALA A 10 -23.19 -7.87 -12.91
C ALA A 10 -22.06 -6.91 -13.31
N LEU A 11 -21.61 -7.00 -14.57
CA LEU A 11 -20.63 -6.06 -15.13
C LEU A 11 -21.16 -4.62 -15.16
N ASP A 12 -22.41 -4.42 -15.60
CA ASP A 12 -23.09 -3.12 -15.60
C ASP A 12 -23.21 -2.56 -14.18
N LEU A 13 -23.57 -3.39 -13.20
CA LEU A 13 -23.64 -2.98 -11.79
C LEU A 13 -22.28 -2.49 -11.27
N ARG A 14 -21.20 -3.22 -11.57
CA ARG A 14 -19.83 -2.82 -11.18
C ARG A 14 -19.42 -1.51 -11.83
N ARG A 15 -19.67 -1.34 -13.13
CA ARG A 15 -19.39 -0.09 -13.86
C ARG A 15 -20.19 1.08 -13.29
N ALA A 16 -21.51 0.92 -13.14
CA ALA A 16 -22.40 1.93 -12.58
C ALA A 16 -21.96 2.33 -11.17
N THR A 17 -21.50 1.36 -10.35
CA THR A 17 -20.97 1.63 -9.02
C THR A 17 -19.68 2.45 -9.07
N ALA A 18 -18.70 2.04 -9.88
CA ALA A 18 -17.43 2.74 -10.05
C ALA A 18 -17.59 4.16 -10.62
N GLU A 19 -18.63 4.41 -11.42
CA GLU A 19 -18.98 5.75 -11.93
C GLU A 19 -19.83 6.56 -10.95
N GLY A 20 -20.43 5.90 -9.95
CA GLY A 20 -21.40 6.48 -9.04
C GLY A 20 -22.75 6.78 -9.68
N TRP A 21 -23.26 5.96 -10.58
CA TRP A 21 -24.58 6.12 -11.18
C TRP A 21 -25.66 5.55 -10.25
N GLU A 22 -25.97 6.29 -9.16
CA GLU A 22 -26.90 5.84 -8.10
C GLU A 22 -28.23 5.31 -8.64
N GLY A 23 -28.86 6.02 -9.58
CA GLY A 23 -30.12 5.59 -10.19
C GLY A 23 -30.00 4.25 -10.93
N ARG A 24 -28.89 4.04 -11.65
CA ARG A 24 -28.64 2.79 -12.37
C ARG A 24 -28.33 1.64 -11.41
N VAL A 25 -27.50 1.88 -10.39
CA VAL A 25 -27.19 0.90 -9.34
C VAL A 25 -28.48 0.43 -8.66
N ASN A 26 -29.33 1.36 -8.20
CA ASN A 26 -30.60 1.02 -7.56
C ASN A 26 -31.54 0.24 -8.50
N SER A 27 -31.60 0.61 -9.78
CA SER A 27 -32.42 -0.09 -10.79
C SER A 27 -31.95 -1.53 -10.99
N LEU A 28 -30.63 -1.75 -11.12
CA LEU A 28 -30.04 -3.07 -11.29
C LEU A 28 -30.27 -3.96 -10.06
N LEU A 29 -30.02 -3.43 -8.86
CA LEU A 29 -30.25 -4.15 -7.60
C LEU A 29 -31.73 -4.49 -7.40
N ALA A 30 -32.64 -3.57 -7.70
CA ALA A 30 -34.09 -3.81 -7.66
C ALA A 30 -34.55 -4.87 -8.68
N SER A 31 -33.82 -5.02 -9.80
CA SER A 31 -34.08 -6.07 -10.79
C SER A 31 -33.53 -7.45 -10.40
N GLY A 32 -32.93 -7.58 -9.22
CA GLY A 32 -32.41 -8.84 -8.68
C GLY A 32 -30.98 -9.17 -9.12
N VAL A 33 -30.20 -8.19 -9.59
CA VAL A 33 -28.76 -8.40 -9.85
C VAL A 33 -28.05 -8.59 -8.52
N ASP A 34 -27.39 -9.73 -8.36
CA ASP A 34 -26.58 -10.04 -7.18
C ASP A 34 -25.34 -9.11 -7.11
N PRO A 35 -25.17 -8.32 -6.03
CA PRO A 35 -24.03 -7.42 -5.90
C PRO A 35 -22.67 -8.13 -5.71
N ASN A 36 -22.67 -9.43 -5.42
CA ASN A 36 -21.46 -10.25 -5.29
C ASN A 36 -21.14 -11.03 -6.57
N ALA A 37 -21.98 -10.95 -7.60
CA ALA A 37 -21.77 -11.70 -8.83
C ALA A 37 -20.50 -11.24 -9.56
N HIS A 38 -19.68 -12.21 -9.95
CA HIS A 38 -18.61 -12.02 -10.91
C HIS A 38 -19.18 -12.02 -12.33
N PHE A 39 -18.52 -11.30 -13.25
CA PHE A 39 -18.93 -11.27 -14.65
C PHE A 39 -18.34 -12.42 -15.47
N GLU A 40 -17.31 -13.09 -14.95
CA GLU A 40 -16.70 -14.32 -15.48
C GLU A 40 -17.36 -15.57 -14.87
N ALA A 41 -17.07 -16.74 -15.44
CA ALA A 41 -17.59 -18.01 -14.96
C ALA A 41 -17.25 -18.27 -13.47
N PRO A 42 -18.15 -18.89 -12.68
CA PRO A 42 -17.93 -19.18 -11.25
C PRO A 42 -16.62 -19.93 -10.95
N ASP A 43 -16.24 -20.86 -11.83
CA ASP A 43 -15.00 -21.65 -11.71
C ASP A 43 -13.73 -20.81 -11.97
N SER A 44 -13.86 -19.60 -12.55
CA SER A 44 -12.75 -18.67 -12.79
C SER A 44 -12.31 -17.98 -11.49
N VAL A 45 -13.23 -17.71 -10.56
CA VAL A 45 -13.02 -16.82 -9.40
C VAL A 45 -11.88 -17.28 -8.47
N LEU A 46 -11.62 -18.59 -8.41
CA LEU A 46 -10.53 -19.19 -7.63
C LEU A 46 -9.46 -19.85 -8.51
N SER A 47 -9.60 -19.77 -9.84
CA SER A 47 -8.59 -20.28 -10.77
C SER A 47 -7.36 -19.37 -10.77
N GLY A 48 -6.17 -19.97 -10.81
CA GLY A 48 -4.89 -19.23 -10.79
C GLY A 48 -4.49 -18.70 -9.41
N LEU A 49 -5.24 -19.04 -8.35
CA LEU A 49 -4.80 -18.77 -6.97
C LEU A 49 -3.55 -19.61 -6.66
N VAL A 50 -2.49 -18.94 -6.28
CA VAL A 50 -1.26 -19.58 -5.83
C VAL A 50 -1.37 -19.87 -4.34
N ASP A 51 -0.75 -20.96 -3.90
CA ASP A 51 -0.49 -21.14 -2.48
C ASP A 51 0.51 -20.06 -2.04
N GLU A 52 -0.01 -19.01 -1.40
CA GLU A 52 0.77 -17.86 -0.95
C GLU A 52 1.88 -18.27 0.05
N ASP A 53 1.69 -19.38 0.77
CA ASP A 53 2.68 -19.95 1.69
C ASP A 53 3.87 -20.59 0.92
N VAL A 54 3.66 -21.03 -0.33
CA VAL A 54 4.71 -21.60 -1.20
C VAL A 54 5.57 -20.50 -1.83
N ARG A 55 4.97 -19.37 -2.22
CA ARG A 55 5.71 -18.22 -2.81
C ARG A 55 6.55 -17.46 -1.79
N ALA A 56 6.17 -17.49 -0.52
CA ALA A 56 6.89 -16.87 0.58
C ALA A 56 8.35 -17.36 0.71
N GLN A 57 8.70 -18.54 0.19
CA GLN A 57 9.95 -19.23 0.54
C GLN A 57 11.27 -18.63 0.00
N ALA A 58 11.26 -17.57 -0.81
CA ALA A 58 12.49 -17.03 -1.38
C ALA A 58 12.95 -15.67 -0.79
N THR A 59 12.04 -14.71 -0.58
CA THR A 59 12.45 -13.32 -0.36
C THR A 59 11.49 -12.45 0.47
N GLY A 60 10.28 -12.88 0.82
CA GLY A 60 9.32 -12.09 1.62
C GLY A 60 7.86 -12.41 1.29
N PRO A 61 6.87 -11.69 1.88
CA PRO A 61 5.46 -11.87 1.54
C PRO A 61 5.16 -11.49 0.08
N PRO A 62 4.09 -12.03 -0.54
CA PRO A 62 3.70 -11.70 -1.91
C PRO A 62 3.33 -10.21 -2.07
N GLN A 63 3.74 -9.62 -3.20
CA GLN A 63 3.42 -8.23 -3.56
C GLN A 63 2.18 -8.19 -4.46
N PHE A 64 1.14 -7.51 -4.01
CA PHE A 64 -0.15 -7.45 -4.70
C PHE A 64 -0.29 -6.16 -5.49
N THR A 65 -0.66 -6.27 -6.77
CA THR A 65 -1.05 -5.11 -7.58
C THR A 65 -2.56 -4.86 -7.53
N VAL A 66 -2.96 -3.65 -7.91
CA VAL A 66 -4.35 -3.19 -7.89
C VAL A 66 -4.97 -3.32 -9.29
N ASP A 67 -5.81 -4.34 -9.49
CA ASP A 67 -6.61 -4.48 -10.71
C ASP A 67 -8.10 -4.19 -10.43
N PHE A 68 -8.60 -3.06 -10.94
CA PHE A 68 -10.00 -2.65 -10.80
C PHE A 68 -10.97 -3.59 -11.55
N THR A 69 -10.49 -4.35 -12.52
CA THR A 69 -11.29 -5.36 -13.24
C THR A 69 -11.57 -6.61 -12.41
N GLU A 70 -10.86 -6.81 -11.29
CA GLU A 70 -11.15 -7.87 -10.31
C GLU A 70 -12.03 -7.41 -9.15
N MET A 71 -12.07 -6.10 -8.87
CA MET A 71 -12.75 -5.57 -7.68
C MET A 71 -14.28 -5.73 -7.70
N PRO A 72 -14.90 -6.29 -6.64
CA PRO A 72 -16.35 -6.40 -6.56
C PRO A 72 -17.02 -5.02 -6.42
N ALA A 73 -18.34 -4.96 -6.64
CA ALA A 73 -19.09 -3.71 -6.65
C ALA A 73 -18.89 -2.90 -5.35
N LEU A 74 -18.96 -3.55 -4.19
CA LEU A 74 -18.77 -2.88 -2.90
C LEU A 74 -17.36 -2.24 -2.77
N ARG A 75 -16.32 -2.89 -3.27
CA ARG A 75 -14.95 -2.34 -3.29
C ARG A 75 -14.82 -1.16 -4.25
N LEU A 76 -15.52 -1.20 -5.39
CA LEU A 76 -15.55 -0.14 -6.40
C LEU A 76 -16.37 1.08 -5.97
N ALA A 77 -17.22 0.96 -4.94
CA ALA A 77 -18.04 2.06 -4.44
C ALA A 77 -17.20 3.20 -3.84
N ASP A 78 -15.95 2.93 -3.45
CA ASP A 78 -14.95 3.94 -3.02
C ASP A 78 -14.53 4.88 -4.17
N ARG A 79 -14.86 4.53 -5.42
CA ARG A 79 -14.75 5.36 -6.64
C ARG A 79 -13.35 5.91 -6.92
N TRP A 80 -12.32 5.30 -6.36
CA TRP A 80 -10.93 5.61 -6.71
C TRP A 80 -10.67 5.33 -8.20
N ARG A 81 -10.14 6.32 -8.90
CA ARG A 81 -9.74 6.21 -10.31
C ARG A 81 -8.38 6.83 -10.51
N TYR A 82 -7.45 6.00 -10.99
CA TYR A 82 -6.14 6.47 -11.41
C TYR A 82 -6.28 7.56 -12.49
N GLY A 83 -5.57 8.67 -12.31
CA GLY A 83 -5.50 9.75 -13.30
C GLY A 83 -6.70 10.70 -13.38
N VAL A 84 -7.70 10.56 -12.50
CA VAL A 84 -8.83 11.51 -12.42
C VAL A 84 -8.70 12.36 -11.15
N ASP A 85 -8.95 13.66 -11.27
CA ASP A 85 -8.91 14.57 -10.13
C ASP A 85 -9.94 14.14 -9.06
N PRO A 86 -9.50 13.87 -7.81
CA PRO A 86 -10.42 13.49 -6.73
C PRO A 86 -11.54 14.52 -6.51
N ARG A 87 -11.29 15.82 -6.81
CA ARG A 87 -12.29 16.90 -6.72
C ARG A 87 -13.46 16.72 -7.69
N GLU A 88 -13.24 16.02 -8.80
CA GLU A 88 -14.26 15.80 -9.82
C GLU A 88 -15.09 14.54 -9.53
N THR A 89 -14.57 13.64 -8.69
CA THR A 89 -15.09 12.29 -8.56
C THR A 89 -15.65 11.98 -7.18
N ILE A 90 -15.07 12.52 -6.10
CA ILE A 90 -15.38 12.06 -4.75
C ILE A 90 -16.48 12.91 -4.10
N ASP A 91 -17.54 12.21 -3.70
CA ASP A 91 -18.62 12.72 -2.86
C ASP A 91 -18.87 11.63 -1.80
N LEU A 92 -18.49 11.91 -0.55
CA LEU A 92 -18.59 10.94 0.54
C LEU A 92 -20.04 10.58 0.85
N ALA A 93 -20.97 11.53 0.74
CA ALA A 93 -22.39 11.27 0.97
C ALA A 93 -22.94 10.33 -0.11
N LYS A 94 -22.53 10.54 -1.36
CA LYS A 94 -22.87 9.64 -2.47
C LYS A 94 -22.24 8.26 -2.33
N THR A 95 -20.98 8.20 -1.93
CA THR A 95 -20.26 6.96 -1.63
C THR A 95 -20.99 6.17 -0.54
N ALA A 96 -21.41 6.85 0.53
CA ALA A 96 -22.22 6.26 1.59
C ALA A 96 -23.53 5.65 1.07
N ARG A 97 -24.27 6.39 0.22
CA ARG A 97 -25.52 5.90 -0.36
C ARG A 97 -25.32 4.67 -1.24
N LEU A 98 -24.27 4.65 -2.05
CA LEU A 98 -23.94 3.50 -2.91
C LEU A 98 -23.56 2.27 -2.09
N MET A 99 -22.64 2.40 -1.13
CA MET A 99 -22.26 1.29 -0.24
C MET A 99 -23.47 0.77 0.52
N THR A 100 -24.28 1.67 1.09
CA THR A 100 -25.50 1.30 1.82
C THR A 100 -26.50 0.55 0.93
N ALA A 101 -26.68 0.99 -0.33
CA ALA A 101 -27.56 0.31 -1.27
C ALA A 101 -27.05 -1.12 -1.58
N LEU A 102 -25.76 -1.28 -1.85
CA LEU A 102 -25.14 -2.58 -2.11
C LEU A 102 -25.30 -3.52 -0.91
N LEU A 103 -24.97 -3.05 0.30
CA LEU A 103 -25.06 -3.82 1.54
C LEU A 103 -26.50 -4.27 1.84
N ARG A 104 -27.48 -3.38 1.67
CA ARG A 104 -28.92 -3.71 1.83
C ARG A 104 -29.41 -4.77 0.84
N HIS A 105 -28.76 -4.90 -0.31
CA HIS A 105 -29.04 -5.91 -1.32
C HIS A 105 -28.12 -7.14 -1.21
N GLY A 106 -27.41 -7.30 -0.08
CA GLY A 106 -26.65 -8.50 0.24
C GLY A 106 -25.20 -8.48 -0.23
N ALA A 107 -24.63 -7.32 -0.58
CA ALA A 107 -23.20 -7.23 -0.83
C ALA A 107 -22.43 -7.66 0.43
N ASP A 108 -21.46 -8.55 0.25
CA ASP A 108 -20.69 -9.16 1.34
C ASP A 108 -19.42 -8.33 1.64
N PRO A 109 -19.32 -7.68 2.82
CA PRO A 109 -18.07 -7.02 3.25
C PRO A 109 -16.88 -7.98 3.37
N TRP A 110 -17.16 -9.27 3.54
CA TRP A 110 -16.17 -10.32 3.69
C TRP A 110 -15.90 -11.07 2.38
N GLY A 111 -16.59 -10.70 1.29
CA GLY A 111 -16.44 -11.31 0.00
C GLY A 111 -14.98 -11.33 -0.43
N LEU A 112 -14.52 -12.48 -0.91
CA LEU A 112 -13.17 -12.64 -1.42
C LEU A 112 -13.13 -12.25 -2.90
N PHE A 113 -12.03 -11.62 -3.30
CA PHE A 113 -11.76 -11.36 -4.70
C PHE A 113 -10.28 -11.58 -5.01
N ARG A 114 -9.98 -11.87 -6.28
CA ARG A 114 -8.61 -12.07 -6.74
C ARG A 114 -7.84 -10.75 -6.75
N GLN A 115 -6.58 -10.83 -6.40
CA GLN A 115 -5.63 -9.74 -6.58
C GLN A 115 -4.41 -10.29 -7.31
N PRO A 116 -4.00 -9.70 -8.45
CA PRO A 116 -2.80 -10.17 -9.12
C PRO A 116 -1.58 -9.96 -8.24
N ILE A 117 -0.66 -10.93 -8.28
CA ILE A 117 0.60 -10.89 -7.54
C ILE A 117 1.72 -10.69 -8.55
N PHE A 118 2.63 -9.76 -8.25
CA PHE A 118 3.88 -9.66 -8.99
C PHE A 118 4.67 -10.98 -8.92
N ARG A 119 5.19 -11.45 -10.04
CA ARG A 119 6.12 -12.59 -10.12
C ARG A 119 7.49 -12.22 -9.61
N TYR A 120 7.91 -10.97 -9.84
CA TYR A 120 9.19 -10.46 -9.42
C TYR A 120 9.01 -9.33 -8.41
N GLN A 121 9.92 -9.20 -7.45
CA GLN A 121 9.84 -8.09 -6.49
C GLN A 121 10.47 -6.81 -7.06
N LEU A 122 9.75 -5.68 -7.00
CA LEU A 122 10.26 -4.35 -7.41
C LEU A 122 11.53 -3.98 -6.63
N TYR A 123 11.50 -4.24 -5.33
CA TYR A 123 12.61 -3.97 -4.43
C TYR A 123 12.90 -5.22 -3.61
N PRO A 124 14.18 -5.64 -3.50
CA PRO A 124 14.59 -6.68 -2.58
C PRO A 124 14.01 -6.45 -1.19
N ALA A 125 13.30 -7.43 -0.63
CA ALA A 125 12.67 -7.22 0.67
C ALA A 125 13.70 -7.01 1.81
N VAL A 126 14.89 -7.57 1.62
CA VAL A 126 16.03 -7.52 2.53
C VAL A 126 17.33 -7.14 1.79
N PRO A 127 18.29 -6.49 2.47
CA PRO A 127 19.57 -6.13 1.87
C PRO A 127 20.31 -7.33 1.26
N GLY A 128 21.00 -7.10 0.14
CA GLY A 128 21.79 -8.12 -0.55
C GLY A 128 20.97 -9.17 -1.31
N ALA A 129 19.63 -9.08 -1.37
CA ALA A 129 18.88 -9.88 -2.34
C ALA A 129 19.12 -9.29 -3.74
N SER A 130 19.31 -10.18 -4.72
CA SER A 130 19.38 -9.76 -6.11
C SER A 130 18.05 -9.16 -6.54
N GLU A 131 18.10 -8.01 -7.20
CA GLU A 131 16.98 -7.58 -8.04
C GLU A 131 16.67 -8.70 -9.02
N GLU A 132 15.39 -9.04 -9.15
CA GLU A 132 14.96 -10.08 -10.04
C GLU A 132 14.78 -9.46 -11.44
N PRO A 133 15.62 -9.80 -12.42
CA PRO A 133 15.54 -9.21 -13.76
C PRO A 133 14.23 -9.68 -14.40
N GLY A 134 13.26 -8.76 -14.46
CA GLY A 134 11.92 -9.05 -14.96
C GLY A 134 10.81 -8.26 -14.29
N TYR A 135 11.08 -7.51 -13.21
CA TYR A 135 10.03 -6.68 -12.58
C TYR A 135 9.39 -5.69 -13.57
N ASP A 136 10.18 -4.89 -14.29
CA ASP A 136 9.64 -3.90 -15.23
C ASP A 136 8.79 -4.59 -16.32
N ASP A 137 9.25 -5.75 -16.80
CA ASP A 137 8.50 -6.56 -17.77
C ASP A 137 7.18 -7.07 -17.16
N ASP A 138 7.20 -7.51 -15.90
CA ASP A 138 6.03 -8.01 -15.18
C ASP A 138 5.02 -6.89 -14.83
N GLU A 139 5.48 -5.70 -14.46
CA GLU A 139 4.62 -4.51 -14.28
C GLU A 139 3.97 -4.10 -15.61
N LEU A 140 4.75 -4.03 -16.69
CA LEU A 140 4.24 -3.72 -18.02
C LEU A 140 3.23 -4.76 -18.48
N ASP A 141 3.50 -6.04 -18.23
CA ASP A 141 2.61 -7.15 -18.52
C ASP A 141 1.29 -7.04 -17.75
N LEU A 142 1.34 -6.91 -16.42
CA LEU A 142 0.16 -6.76 -15.56
C LEU A 142 -0.69 -5.54 -15.96
N THR A 143 -0.03 -4.43 -16.30
CA THR A 143 -0.69 -3.22 -16.82
C THR A 143 -1.34 -3.46 -18.17
N ALA A 144 -0.64 -4.08 -19.11
CA ALA A 144 -1.15 -4.40 -20.44
C ALA A 144 -2.37 -5.31 -20.38
N ILE A 145 -2.36 -6.30 -19.48
CA ILE A 145 -3.51 -7.18 -19.27
C ILE A 145 -4.67 -6.42 -18.65
N SER A 146 -4.45 -5.65 -17.58
CA SER A 146 -5.52 -4.86 -16.94
C SER A 146 -6.20 -3.93 -17.96
N LEU A 147 -5.42 -3.29 -18.84
CA LEU A 147 -5.92 -2.47 -19.95
C LEU A 147 -6.69 -3.29 -20.99
N ALA A 148 -6.19 -4.46 -21.37
CA ALA A 148 -6.87 -5.34 -22.31
C ALA A 148 -8.23 -5.82 -21.77
N ARG A 149 -8.28 -6.25 -20.51
CA ARG A 149 -9.52 -6.63 -19.82
C ARG A 149 -10.49 -5.47 -19.77
N GLN A 150 -10.02 -4.27 -19.42
CA GLN A 150 -10.85 -3.07 -19.41
C GLN A 150 -11.41 -2.75 -20.81
N GLY A 151 -10.62 -2.93 -21.87
CA GLY A 151 -11.05 -2.77 -23.25
C GLY A 151 -12.17 -3.73 -23.63
N ILE A 152 -12.04 -5.02 -23.28
CA ILE A 152 -13.08 -6.04 -23.51
C ILE A 152 -14.36 -5.69 -22.74
N ILE A 153 -14.24 -5.34 -21.44
CA ILE A 153 -15.34 -4.93 -20.59
C ILE A 153 -16.11 -3.75 -21.19
N ASN A 154 -15.38 -2.71 -21.62
CA ASN A 154 -15.97 -1.50 -22.19
C ASN A 154 -16.73 -1.80 -23.48
N GLU A 155 -16.14 -2.62 -24.36
CA GLU A 155 -16.77 -3.00 -25.63
C GLU A 155 -18.02 -3.87 -25.42
N THR A 156 -17.99 -4.82 -24.48
CA THR A 156 -19.16 -5.64 -24.14
C THR A 156 -20.30 -4.80 -23.56
N LEU A 157 -20.01 -3.89 -22.63
CA LEU A 157 -21.01 -2.96 -22.10
C LEU A 157 -21.58 -2.05 -23.19
N ARG A 158 -20.73 -1.57 -24.10
CA ARG A 158 -21.16 -0.76 -25.25
C ARG A 158 -22.19 -1.51 -26.10
N GLN A 159 -21.88 -2.76 -26.46
CA GLN A 159 -22.78 -3.59 -27.26
C GLN A 159 -24.11 -3.87 -26.53
N GLU A 160 -24.08 -4.11 -25.23
CA GLU A 160 -25.30 -4.33 -24.45
C GLU A 160 -26.15 -3.05 -24.32
N TYR A 161 -25.54 -1.89 -24.10
CA TYR A 161 -26.29 -0.63 -24.08
C TYR A 161 -26.92 -0.32 -25.44
N ASP A 162 -26.21 -0.59 -26.54
CA ASP A 162 -26.77 -0.46 -27.89
C ASP A 162 -27.95 -1.44 -28.09
N ARG A 163 -27.84 -2.69 -27.61
CA ARG A 163 -28.92 -3.69 -27.65
C ARG A 163 -30.16 -3.26 -26.85
N LEU A 164 -29.97 -2.63 -25.69
CA LEU A 164 -31.04 -2.17 -24.81
C LEU A 164 -31.60 -0.80 -25.21
N GLY A 165 -31.07 -0.15 -26.25
CA GLY A 165 -31.47 1.21 -26.65
C GLY A 165 -31.06 2.29 -25.65
N LEU A 166 -30.07 2.03 -24.79
CA LEU A 166 -29.58 2.92 -23.72
C LEU A 166 -28.39 3.79 -24.16
N ALA A 167 -28.12 3.89 -25.47
CA ALA A 167 -26.98 4.64 -26.01
C ALA A 167 -26.94 6.12 -25.60
N GLY A 168 -28.06 6.70 -25.13
CA GLY A 168 -28.15 8.08 -24.64
C GLY A 168 -27.74 8.29 -23.18
N GLU A 169 -27.55 7.23 -22.38
CA GLU A 169 -27.03 7.32 -21.00
C GLU A 169 -25.51 7.52 -20.94
N ARG A 170 -24.84 7.62 -22.10
CA ARG A 170 -23.41 7.97 -22.24
C ARG A 170 -23.14 9.38 -21.71
N ARG A 171 -22.34 9.54 -20.64
CA ARG A 171 -21.76 10.83 -20.22
C ARG A 171 -20.27 10.91 -20.61
N ARG A 172 -19.78 12.16 -20.75
CA ARG A 172 -18.46 12.66 -21.20
C ARG A 172 -17.18 11.90 -20.76
N SER A 173 -17.24 10.94 -19.84
CA SER A 173 -16.08 10.15 -19.40
C SER A 173 -15.66 9.05 -20.38
N ASP A 174 -16.39 8.86 -21.49
CA ASP A 174 -15.90 8.13 -22.68
C ASP A 174 -14.78 8.89 -23.42
N SER A 175 -14.08 9.82 -22.75
CA SER A 175 -12.86 10.39 -23.32
C SER A 175 -11.82 9.27 -23.44
N PRO A 176 -11.17 9.13 -24.61
CA PRO A 176 -10.15 8.12 -24.85
C PRO A 176 -8.87 8.52 -24.12
N GLY A 177 -8.88 8.44 -22.79
CA GLY A 177 -7.68 8.50 -21.99
C GLY A 177 -7.01 7.13 -22.07
N TYR A 178 -5.97 7.03 -22.90
CA TYR A 178 -5.06 5.89 -23.07
C TYR A 178 -5.54 4.61 -23.75
N VAL A 179 -6.84 4.36 -23.93
CA VAL A 179 -7.28 3.14 -24.62
C VAL A 179 -7.34 3.39 -26.13
N SER A 180 -6.33 2.92 -26.84
CA SER A 180 -6.32 2.84 -28.29
C SER A 180 -7.61 2.17 -28.78
N ARG A 181 -8.23 2.73 -29.84
CA ARG A 181 -9.40 2.15 -30.52
C ARG A 181 -9.14 0.78 -31.15
N ASP A 182 -7.92 0.27 -31.03
CA ASP A 182 -7.50 -0.97 -31.65
C ASP A 182 -7.55 -2.13 -30.65
N LEU A 183 -8.75 -2.67 -30.42
CA LEU A 183 -8.95 -3.93 -29.68
C LEU A 183 -8.01 -5.04 -30.19
N GLY A 184 -7.62 -5.00 -31.48
CA GLY A 184 -6.71 -5.97 -32.09
C GLY A 184 -5.32 -6.05 -31.46
N VAL A 185 -4.83 -4.96 -30.85
CA VAL A 185 -3.52 -4.96 -30.18
C VAL A 185 -3.63 -5.54 -28.76
N HIS A 186 -4.75 -5.30 -28.08
CA HIS A 186 -4.96 -5.68 -26.68
C HIS A 186 -5.39 -7.15 -26.50
N VAL A 187 -6.15 -7.71 -27.44
CA VAL A 187 -6.62 -9.12 -27.41
C VAL A 187 -5.46 -10.12 -27.63
N ASN A 188 -4.32 -9.66 -28.15
CA ASN A 188 -3.14 -10.52 -28.37
C ASN A 188 -2.36 -10.84 -27.08
N TYR A 189 -2.57 -10.11 -25.98
CA TYR A 189 -1.80 -10.30 -24.73
C TYR A 189 -2.44 -11.31 -23.76
N GLU A 190 -3.77 -11.43 -23.75
CA GLU A 190 -4.51 -12.27 -22.79
C GLU A 190 -4.13 -13.77 -22.81
N PRO A 191 -3.79 -14.42 -23.95
CA PRO A 191 -3.35 -15.81 -23.94
C PRO A 191 -1.89 -16.03 -23.55
N VAL A 192 -1.08 -14.98 -23.41
CA VAL A 192 0.39 -15.09 -23.40
C VAL A 192 0.95 -15.23 -21.98
N LEU A 193 0.18 -14.91 -20.94
CA LEU A 193 0.68 -14.87 -19.55
C LEU A 193 -0.36 -15.43 -18.56
N ASN A 194 -0.04 -16.57 -17.94
CA ASN A 194 -0.78 -17.10 -16.79
C ASN A 194 -0.58 -16.16 -15.60
N HIS A 195 -1.61 -15.43 -15.18
CA HIS A 195 -1.53 -14.64 -13.95
C HIS A 195 -1.47 -15.54 -12.74
N GLU A 196 -0.66 -15.12 -11.78
CA GLU A 196 -0.68 -15.64 -10.44
C GLU A 196 -1.49 -14.68 -9.58
N TYR A 197 -2.53 -15.21 -8.95
CA TYR A 197 -3.43 -14.45 -8.10
C TYR A 197 -3.27 -14.89 -6.66
N GLY A 198 -3.45 -13.95 -5.75
CA GLY A 198 -3.84 -14.24 -4.38
C GLY A 198 -5.24 -13.71 -4.12
N SER A 199 -5.66 -13.73 -2.87
CA SER A 199 -7.03 -13.34 -2.53
C SER A 199 -7.09 -12.39 -1.34
N CYS A 200 -7.99 -11.42 -1.39
CA CYS A 200 -8.20 -10.46 -0.30
C CYS A 200 -9.70 -10.31 -0.03
N SER A 201 -10.06 -10.04 1.22
CA SER A 201 -11.44 -9.71 1.58
C SER A 201 -11.73 -8.23 1.26
N VAL A 202 -12.97 -7.91 0.88
CA VAL A 202 -13.39 -6.54 0.55
C VAL A 202 -13.07 -5.55 1.67
N LEU A 203 -13.47 -5.85 2.91
CA LEU A 203 -13.26 -4.94 4.04
C LEU A 203 -11.78 -4.74 4.37
N HIS A 204 -10.96 -5.80 4.38
CA HIS A 204 -9.51 -5.68 4.59
C HIS A 204 -8.87 -4.79 3.50
N SER A 205 -9.25 -5.00 2.24
CA SER A 205 -8.77 -4.19 1.11
C SER A 205 -9.14 -2.71 1.21
N LEU A 206 -10.37 -2.40 1.64
CA LEU A 206 -10.84 -1.02 1.84
C LEU A 206 -10.11 -0.32 2.99
N ILE A 207 -9.92 -1.02 4.12
CA ILE A 207 -9.17 -0.49 5.28
C ILE A 207 -7.73 -0.17 4.88
N GLU A 208 -7.05 -1.10 4.20
CA GLU A 208 -5.68 -0.92 3.73
C GLU A 208 -5.55 0.24 2.73
N ALA A 209 -6.52 0.41 1.85
CA ALA A 209 -6.54 1.50 0.89
C ALA A 209 -6.85 2.87 1.51
N GLY A 210 -7.17 2.93 2.81
CA GLY A 210 -7.61 4.16 3.47
C GLY A 210 -8.93 4.67 2.89
N SER A 211 -9.77 3.77 2.40
CA SER A 211 -11.07 4.08 1.81
C SER A 211 -12.08 4.58 2.85
N PHE A 212 -13.18 5.17 2.39
CA PHE A 212 -14.26 5.59 3.29
C PHE A 212 -15.09 4.39 3.78
N ILE A 213 -14.71 3.82 4.92
CA ILE A 213 -15.26 2.56 5.46
C ILE A 213 -16.45 2.72 6.40
N GLN A 214 -16.74 3.94 6.86
CA GLN A 214 -17.80 4.20 7.83
C GLN A 214 -19.16 3.54 7.50
N PRO A 215 -19.67 3.58 6.25
CA PRO A 215 -20.96 2.96 5.93
C PRO A 215 -20.99 1.44 6.18
N ILE A 216 -19.86 0.76 6.00
CA ILE A 216 -19.73 -0.68 6.24
C ILE A 216 -19.67 -0.96 7.74
N LEU A 217 -18.90 -0.16 8.50
CA LEU A 217 -18.81 -0.29 9.96
C LEU A 217 -20.16 -0.05 10.64
N GLU A 218 -20.93 0.94 10.16
CA GLU A 218 -22.29 1.23 10.62
C GLU A 218 -23.27 0.11 10.25
N PHE A 219 -23.17 -0.44 9.05
CA PHE A 219 -24.00 -1.55 8.60
C PHE A 219 -23.77 -2.82 9.43
N LEU A 220 -22.50 -3.16 9.68
CA LEU A 220 -22.14 -4.32 10.49
C LEU A 220 -22.46 -4.10 11.98
N GLY A 221 -22.31 -2.87 12.49
CA GLY A 221 -22.70 -2.52 13.85
C GLY A 221 -22.06 -3.43 14.89
N ASP A 222 -22.90 -4.17 15.62
CA ASP A 222 -22.50 -5.15 16.66
C ASP A 222 -22.11 -6.51 16.06
N ASP A 223 -22.50 -6.80 14.81
CA ASP A 223 -22.13 -8.02 14.08
C ASP A 223 -20.73 -7.95 13.45
N LEU A 224 -20.00 -6.85 13.70
CA LEU A 224 -18.61 -6.70 13.25
C LEU A 224 -17.69 -7.68 13.98
N ASP A 225 -17.28 -8.74 13.29
CA ASP A 225 -16.22 -9.64 13.73
C ASP A 225 -14.86 -8.96 13.60
N ILE A 226 -14.39 -8.36 14.69
CA ILE A 226 -13.15 -7.58 14.73
C ILE A 226 -11.89 -8.45 14.51
N GLU A 227 -11.99 -9.73 14.86
CA GLU A 227 -10.91 -10.72 14.76
C GLU A 227 -11.02 -11.58 13.50
N ARG A 228 -11.95 -11.24 12.60
CA ARG A 228 -12.08 -11.90 11.31
C ARG A 228 -10.76 -11.78 10.56
N ARG A 229 -10.29 -12.92 10.04
CA ARG A 229 -9.06 -12.99 9.27
C ARG A 229 -9.31 -13.06 7.78
N ASP A 230 -8.46 -12.37 7.02
CA ASP A 230 -8.38 -12.53 5.57
C ASP A 230 -7.55 -13.76 5.17
N PRO A 231 -7.39 -14.05 3.87
CA PRO A 231 -6.60 -15.19 3.39
C PRO A 231 -5.11 -15.14 3.79
N GLN A 232 -4.54 -13.96 4.05
CA GLN A 232 -3.17 -13.78 4.57
C GLN A 232 -3.11 -13.99 6.10
N GLY A 233 -4.25 -14.22 6.75
CA GLY A 233 -4.37 -14.38 8.19
C GLY A 233 -4.36 -13.05 8.94
N ARG A 234 -4.47 -11.90 8.28
CA ARG A 234 -4.50 -10.59 8.94
C ARG A 234 -5.87 -10.38 9.56
N THR A 235 -5.92 -9.85 10.78
CA THR A 235 -7.16 -9.33 11.36
C THR A 235 -7.46 -7.94 10.79
N LEU A 236 -8.65 -7.42 11.04
CA LEU A 236 -8.99 -6.05 10.64
C LEU A 236 -8.03 -5.01 11.25
N PHE A 237 -7.55 -5.24 12.47
CA PHE A 237 -6.58 -4.36 13.12
C PHE A 237 -5.21 -4.37 12.42
N LEU A 238 -4.73 -5.54 11.97
CA LEU A 238 -3.49 -5.65 11.21
C LEU A 238 -3.61 -4.95 9.85
N SER A 239 -4.74 -5.08 9.16
CA SER A 239 -5.01 -4.30 7.94
C SER A 239 -5.09 -2.78 8.20
N ALA A 240 -5.63 -2.36 9.35
CA ALA A 240 -5.65 -0.95 9.74
C ALA A 240 -4.25 -0.39 10.01
N CYS A 241 -3.35 -1.19 10.58
CA CYS A 241 -1.94 -0.83 10.74
C CYS A 241 -1.25 -0.61 9.39
N ARG A 242 -1.68 -1.31 8.33
CA ARG A 242 -1.17 -1.16 6.96
C ARG A 242 -1.95 -0.13 6.13
N SER A 243 -2.84 0.65 6.73
CA SER A 243 -3.66 1.62 6.01
C SER A 243 -2.82 2.75 5.41
N THR A 244 -3.07 3.11 4.16
CA THR A 244 -2.47 4.30 3.50
C THR A 244 -2.80 5.60 4.22
N LEU A 245 -3.95 5.67 4.91
CA LEU A 245 -4.33 6.81 5.73
C LEU A 245 -3.55 6.84 7.07
N GLY A 246 -3.00 5.70 7.49
CA GLY A 246 -2.35 5.52 8.78
C GLY A 246 -3.33 5.33 9.93
N LEU A 247 -2.87 4.67 10.99
CA LEU A 247 -3.70 4.27 12.12
C LEU A 247 -4.20 5.46 12.99
N ASP A 248 -3.61 6.66 12.80
CA ASP A 248 -4.07 7.90 13.41
C ASP A 248 -5.22 8.56 12.62
N GLY A 249 -5.55 8.08 11.42
CA GLY A 249 -6.68 8.55 10.62
C GLY A 249 -8.03 8.14 11.21
N ALA A 250 -9.06 8.97 10.99
CA ALA A 250 -10.41 8.74 11.49
C ALA A 250 -11.18 7.71 10.65
N VAL A 251 -12.09 6.96 11.28
CA VAL A 251 -12.93 5.95 10.60
C VAL A 251 -13.91 6.54 9.58
N ASP A 252 -14.27 7.81 9.74
CA ASP A 252 -15.07 8.63 8.82
C ASP A 252 -14.20 9.43 7.84
N GLY A 253 -12.88 9.25 7.91
CA GLY A 253 -11.91 9.83 6.98
C GLY A 253 -11.70 8.96 5.74
N CYS A 254 -11.04 9.53 4.75
CA CYS A 254 -10.51 8.78 3.61
C CYS A 254 -9.16 9.37 3.20
N PHE A 255 -8.27 8.53 2.68
CA PHE A 255 -6.95 8.94 2.19
C PHE A 255 -7.08 10.01 1.10
N MET A 256 -8.13 9.93 0.27
CA MET A 256 -8.36 10.90 -0.81
C MET A 256 -8.62 12.32 -0.35
N SER A 257 -9.04 12.53 0.90
CA SER A 257 -9.09 13.85 1.49
C SER A 257 -7.73 14.57 1.43
N LEU A 258 -6.62 13.83 1.49
CA LEU A 258 -5.27 14.41 1.47
C LEU A 258 -4.88 14.92 0.06
N GLN A 259 -5.50 14.39 -0.99
CA GLN A 259 -5.27 14.83 -2.37
C GLN A 259 -6.22 15.95 -2.80
N ALA A 260 -7.35 16.12 -2.10
CA ALA A 260 -8.34 17.18 -2.36
C ALA A 260 -8.75 17.92 -1.07
N PRO A 261 -7.80 18.56 -0.36
CA PRO A 261 -8.04 19.13 0.97
C PRO A 261 -9.07 20.26 0.98
N ASP A 262 -9.23 20.99 -0.13
CA ASP A 262 -10.22 22.08 -0.21
C ASP A 262 -11.67 21.57 -0.34
N ALA A 263 -11.86 20.30 -0.74
CA ALA A 263 -13.18 19.73 -1.05
C ALA A 263 -13.66 18.72 -0.01
N LEU A 264 -12.74 18.12 0.74
CA LEU A 264 -13.00 17.00 1.64
C LEU A 264 -12.52 17.33 3.06
N PRO A 265 -13.08 16.68 4.10
CA PRO A 265 -12.68 16.94 5.49
C PRO A 265 -11.27 16.40 5.78
N ASN A 266 -10.54 17.08 6.67
CA ASN A 266 -9.28 16.58 7.21
C ASN A 266 -9.54 15.22 7.90
N PRO A 267 -8.92 14.12 7.47
CA PRO A 267 -9.17 12.80 8.03
C PRO A 267 -8.52 12.60 9.41
N TYR A 268 -7.76 13.57 9.91
CA TYR A 268 -7.13 13.50 11.22
C TYR A 268 -7.87 14.40 12.21
N SER A 269 -8.69 13.79 13.06
CA SER A 269 -9.56 14.48 14.03
C SER A 269 -8.79 15.13 15.20
N ARG A 270 -7.58 14.65 15.49
CA ARG A 270 -6.78 15.13 16.64
C ARG A 270 -6.13 16.50 16.39
N PRO A 271 -6.18 17.43 17.37
CA PRO A 271 -5.45 18.69 17.31
C PRO A 271 -3.94 18.50 17.16
N GLY A 272 -3.28 19.43 16.45
CA GLY A 272 -1.83 19.40 16.27
C GLY A 272 -1.32 18.37 15.27
N ASN A 273 -2.21 17.78 14.45
CA ASN A 273 -1.77 16.95 13.34
C ASN A 273 -1.10 17.82 12.24
N PRO A 274 -0.08 17.30 11.54
CA PRO A 274 0.65 18.03 10.49
C PRO A 274 -0.24 18.71 9.45
N TRP A 275 -1.35 18.08 9.09
CA TRP A 275 -2.23 18.55 8.02
C TRP A 275 -2.97 19.84 8.36
N GLN A 276 -3.04 20.22 9.64
CA GLN A 276 -3.54 21.52 10.08
C GLN A 276 -2.66 22.69 9.60
N GLU A 277 -1.36 22.47 9.38
CA GLU A 277 -0.43 23.51 8.90
C GLU A 277 -0.81 24.06 7.53
N THR A 278 -1.48 23.25 6.70
CA THR A 278 -1.90 23.65 5.36
C THR A 278 -3.01 24.71 5.39
N GLY A 279 -3.86 24.70 6.43
CA GLY A 279 -5.06 25.53 6.50
C GLY A 279 -6.07 25.30 5.36
N ARG A 280 -5.94 24.23 4.56
CA ARG A 280 -6.74 23.99 3.35
C ARG A 280 -8.07 23.30 3.58
N PHE A 281 -8.18 22.55 4.67
CA PHE A 281 -9.37 21.77 4.97
C PHE A 281 -10.52 22.65 5.46
N ALA A 282 -11.67 22.55 4.81
CA ALA A 282 -12.89 23.28 5.19
C ALA A 282 -13.57 22.69 6.44
N ALA A 283 -13.33 21.40 6.72
CA ALA A 283 -13.88 20.67 7.84
C ALA A 283 -12.87 19.65 8.37
N VAL A 284 -13.14 19.08 9.55
CA VAL A 284 -12.35 18.00 10.15
C VAL A 284 -13.30 16.85 10.45
N CYS A 285 -12.84 15.62 10.21
CA CYS A 285 -13.56 14.42 10.58
C CYS A 285 -13.80 14.38 12.09
N THR A 286 -14.90 13.75 12.50
CA THR A 286 -15.36 13.76 13.90
C THR A 286 -15.27 12.39 14.55
N GLY A 287 -15.11 11.34 13.74
CA GLY A 287 -14.97 9.98 14.21
C GLY A 287 -13.68 9.74 15.00
N PRO A 288 -13.66 8.63 15.78
CA PRO A 288 -12.45 8.16 16.43
C PRO A 288 -11.39 7.79 15.38
N SER A 289 -10.12 7.83 15.78
CA SER A 289 -9.06 7.25 14.93
C SER A 289 -9.26 5.74 14.76
N LEU A 290 -8.66 5.13 13.73
CA LEU A 290 -8.68 3.68 13.53
C LEU A 290 -8.18 2.97 14.79
N LEU A 291 -7.07 3.43 15.39
CA LEU A 291 -6.60 2.92 16.69
C LEU A 291 -7.71 2.94 17.76
N GLU A 292 -8.32 4.10 18.00
CA GLU A 292 -9.34 4.27 19.04
C GLU A 292 -10.54 3.37 18.79
N PHE A 293 -10.99 3.29 17.53
CA PHE A 293 -12.07 2.41 17.13
C PHE A 293 -11.75 0.94 17.45
N PHE A 294 -10.63 0.39 16.94
CA PHE A 294 -10.27 -1.01 17.15
C PHE A 294 -10.01 -1.35 18.62
N VAL A 295 -9.33 -0.46 19.36
CA VAL A 295 -9.12 -0.63 20.80
C VAL A 295 -10.46 -0.64 21.55
N SER A 296 -11.38 0.27 21.22
CA SER A 296 -12.71 0.32 21.86
C SER A 296 -13.57 -0.92 21.58
N ARG A 297 -13.32 -1.62 20.47
CA ARG A 297 -13.98 -2.87 20.07
C ARG A 297 -13.27 -4.13 20.60
N GLY A 298 -12.18 -3.97 21.36
CA GLY A 298 -11.46 -5.09 21.98
C GLY A 298 -10.57 -5.88 21.02
N ALA A 299 -10.05 -5.24 19.96
CA ALA A 299 -9.16 -5.89 19.01
C ALA A 299 -7.90 -6.47 19.70
N ASP A 300 -7.47 -7.66 19.28
CA ASP A 300 -6.23 -8.27 19.72
C ASP A 300 -5.04 -7.58 19.08
N LEU A 301 -4.40 -6.70 19.86
CA LEU A 301 -3.22 -5.94 19.44
C LEU A 301 -1.97 -6.82 19.30
N LEU A 302 -1.98 -8.05 19.83
CA LEU A 302 -0.87 -9.00 19.77
C LEU A 302 -1.00 -10.01 18.63
N ALA A 303 -2.06 -9.92 17.83
CA ALA A 303 -2.27 -10.79 16.68
C ALA A 303 -1.07 -10.73 15.71
N VAL A 304 -0.78 -11.88 15.11
CA VAL A 304 0.15 -12.01 13.99
C VAL A 304 -0.56 -12.62 12.79
N ASP A 305 -0.14 -12.26 11.58
CA ASP A 305 -0.62 -12.90 10.35
C ASP A 305 0.08 -14.24 10.06
N LYS A 306 -0.17 -14.85 8.90
CA LYS A 306 0.47 -16.12 8.50
C LYS A 306 1.98 -16.01 8.33
N PHE A 307 2.49 -14.81 8.05
CA PHE A 307 3.91 -14.52 7.92
C PHE A 307 4.57 -14.16 9.26
N GLY A 308 3.83 -14.28 10.37
CA GLY A 308 4.33 -13.91 11.71
C GLY A 308 4.45 -12.40 11.92
N GLN A 309 3.91 -11.58 11.00
CA GLN A 309 3.97 -10.14 11.11
C GLN A 309 2.95 -9.65 12.14
N ASN A 310 3.46 -8.89 13.11
CA ASN A 310 2.64 -8.19 14.12
C ASN A 310 2.28 -6.76 13.68
N ALA A 311 1.51 -6.05 14.51
CA ALA A 311 1.09 -4.68 14.26
C ALA A 311 2.24 -3.70 13.93
N LEU A 312 3.42 -3.84 14.55
CA LEU A 312 4.56 -2.96 14.27
C LEU A 312 5.16 -3.23 12.89
N HIS A 313 5.21 -4.50 12.45
CA HIS A 313 5.62 -4.82 11.08
C HIS A 313 4.70 -4.14 10.08
N HIS A 314 3.38 -4.24 10.24
CA HIS A 314 2.43 -3.62 9.33
C HIS A 314 2.42 -2.09 9.35
N LEU A 315 2.64 -1.47 10.52
CA LEU A 315 2.79 0.00 10.63
C LEU A 315 3.99 0.53 9.83
N PHE A 316 5.05 -0.27 9.74
CA PHE A 316 6.27 0.11 9.05
C PHE A 316 6.39 -0.46 7.64
N ALA A 317 5.57 -1.45 7.30
CA ALA A 317 5.56 -2.08 5.99
C ALA A 317 5.36 -1.02 4.91
N PHE A 318 6.20 -1.13 3.87
CA PHE A 318 5.93 -0.47 2.61
C PHE A 318 4.63 -1.05 2.05
N ILE A 319 3.72 -0.18 1.63
CA ILE A 319 2.48 -0.63 0.99
C ILE A 319 2.88 -0.95 -0.45
N ASP A 320 2.83 -2.23 -0.83
CA ASP A 320 3.18 -2.72 -2.18
C ASP A 320 2.20 -2.26 -3.28
N ARG A 321 1.58 -1.08 -3.12
CA ARG A 321 0.60 -0.53 -4.05
C ARG A 321 1.13 0.79 -4.60
N ASP A 322 1.17 0.86 -5.93
CA ASP A 322 1.90 1.78 -6.81
C ASP A 322 1.72 3.30 -6.62
N ASN A 323 1.22 3.84 -5.50
CA ASN A 323 0.62 5.17 -5.64
C ASN A 323 0.46 6.12 -4.46
N TYR A 324 1.35 6.14 -3.45
CA TYR A 324 1.19 7.16 -2.39
C TYR A 324 2.51 7.79 -1.95
N ASP A 325 2.77 8.98 -2.48
CA ASP A 325 3.89 9.87 -2.09
C ASP A 325 3.72 10.51 -0.70
N ILE A 326 2.66 10.13 0.03
CA ILE A 326 2.27 10.74 1.31
C ILE A 326 2.43 9.68 2.40
N PRO A 327 3.35 9.84 3.37
CA PRO A 327 3.53 8.87 4.44
C PRO A 327 2.28 8.79 5.34
N PRO A 328 1.80 7.58 5.69
CA PRO A 328 0.69 7.41 6.62
C PRO A 328 1.04 7.95 8.01
N LEU A 329 0.07 8.61 8.66
CA LEU A 329 0.27 9.17 10.00
C LEU A 329 0.09 8.09 11.08
N ILE A 330 1.15 7.84 11.85
CA ILE A 330 1.19 6.72 12.82
C ILE A 330 1.73 7.11 14.20
N ASN A 331 2.05 8.38 14.46
CA ASN A 331 2.80 8.79 15.66
C ASN A 331 2.13 8.43 16.98
N THR A 332 0.83 8.72 17.07
CA THR A 332 0.07 8.50 18.29
C THR A 332 -0.10 7.01 18.51
N SER A 333 -0.48 6.30 17.45
CA SER A 333 -0.64 4.86 17.41
C SER A 333 0.62 4.09 17.75
N LEU A 334 1.76 4.47 17.18
CA LEU A 334 3.05 3.87 17.48
C LEU A 334 3.36 4.00 18.97
N LYS A 335 3.28 5.21 19.53
CA LYS A 335 3.53 5.44 20.96
C LYS A 335 2.58 4.65 21.86
N TYR A 336 1.32 4.52 21.45
CA TYR A 336 0.35 3.71 22.18
C TYR A 336 0.75 2.23 22.17
N LEU A 337 1.10 1.68 21.00
CA LEU A 337 1.49 0.27 20.87
C LEU A 337 2.81 -0.04 21.58
N LEU A 338 3.83 0.81 21.47
CA LEU A 338 5.10 0.60 22.17
C LEU A 338 4.92 0.59 23.70
N ARG A 339 4.00 1.40 24.23
CA ARG A 339 3.68 1.43 25.66
C ARG A 339 2.86 0.23 26.11
N THR A 340 1.90 -0.20 25.29
CA THR A 340 0.86 -1.16 25.70
C THR A 340 1.23 -2.60 25.35
N CYS A 341 2.02 -2.78 24.28
CA CYS A 341 2.42 -4.06 23.71
C CYS A 341 3.95 -4.14 23.53
N PRO A 342 4.76 -3.95 24.59
CA PRO A 342 6.21 -3.94 24.48
C PRO A 342 6.81 -5.27 23.99
N SER A 343 6.08 -6.39 24.14
CA SER A 343 6.49 -7.70 23.62
C SER A 343 6.62 -7.74 22.10
N LEU A 344 5.97 -6.83 21.37
CA LEU A 344 6.03 -6.79 19.91
C LEU A 344 7.35 -6.23 19.36
N ILE A 345 8.07 -5.43 20.17
CA ILE A 345 9.22 -4.62 19.73
C ILE A 345 10.35 -5.50 19.18
N ASN A 346 10.63 -6.61 19.86
CA ASN A 346 11.71 -7.53 19.54
C ASN A 346 11.17 -8.91 19.11
N GLN A 347 9.98 -8.94 18.51
CA GLN A 347 9.42 -10.16 17.94
C GLN A 347 9.70 -10.17 16.43
N PRO A 348 10.49 -11.13 15.91
CA PRO A 348 10.67 -11.27 14.47
C PRO A 348 9.43 -11.89 13.81
N ASP A 349 9.26 -11.60 12.52
CA ASP A 349 8.36 -12.34 11.64
C ASP A 349 8.93 -13.73 11.27
N SER A 350 8.21 -14.48 10.44
CA SER A 350 8.63 -15.81 9.95
C SER A 350 9.91 -15.78 9.10
N PHE A 351 10.34 -14.61 8.64
CA PHE A 351 11.59 -14.38 7.92
C PHE A 351 12.73 -13.91 8.82
N GLY A 352 12.51 -13.87 10.14
CA GLY A 352 13.49 -13.37 11.09
C GLY A 352 13.61 -11.84 11.08
N VAL A 353 12.78 -11.12 10.33
CA VAL A 353 12.87 -9.66 10.21
C VAL A 353 12.16 -9.03 11.41
N TYR A 354 12.84 -8.12 12.10
CA TYR A 354 12.32 -7.43 13.28
C TYR A 354 11.69 -6.08 12.89
N PRO A 355 10.75 -5.52 13.69
CA PRO A 355 10.12 -4.23 13.41
C PRO A 355 11.11 -3.07 13.22
N ILE A 356 12.24 -3.08 13.95
CA ILE A 356 13.30 -2.08 13.79
C ILE A 356 13.91 -2.07 12.38
N LEU A 357 14.00 -3.22 11.72
CA LEU A 357 14.54 -3.33 10.36
C LEU A 357 13.53 -2.78 9.34
N TYR A 358 12.23 -3.05 9.53
CA TYR A 358 11.16 -2.41 8.75
C TYR A 358 11.15 -0.89 8.93
N ALA A 359 11.37 -0.38 10.14
CA ALA A 359 11.40 1.06 10.39
C ALA A 359 12.57 1.77 9.66
N ILE A 360 13.75 1.15 9.58
CA ILE A 360 14.89 1.67 8.79
C ILE A 360 14.55 1.71 7.30
N ARG A 361 13.90 0.65 6.80
CA ARG A 361 13.46 0.60 5.40
C ARG A 361 12.40 1.67 5.10
N ARG A 362 11.42 1.85 5.98
CA ARG A 362 10.42 2.93 5.86
C ARG A 362 11.07 4.29 5.71
N MET A 363 12.15 4.58 6.44
CA MET A 363 12.87 5.85 6.30
C MET A 363 13.43 6.07 4.90
N ARG A 364 13.88 5.01 4.22
CA ARG A 364 14.34 5.09 2.83
C ARG A 364 13.26 5.62 1.90
N ASP A 365 12.03 5.16 2.14
CA ASP A 365 10.91 5.29 1.20
C ASP A 365 10.17 6.62 1.37
N PHE A 366 10.25 7.26 2.55
CA PHE A 366 9.52 8.51 2.84
C PHE A 366 10.39 9.73 3.19
N CYS A 367 11.68 9.58 3.55
CA CYS A 367 12.51 10.71 4.02
C CYS A 367 12.86 11.78 2.96
N ASP A 368 12.49 11.61 1.68
CA ASP A 368 13.01 12.47 0.61
C ASP A 368 11.92 13.05 -0.31
N PRO A 369 11.41 14.26 0.00
CA PRO A 369 10.48 14.97 -0.88
C PRO A 369 11.15 15.44 -2.18
N ASP A 370 12.48 15.55 -2.22
CA ASP A 370 13.26 16.07 -3.35
C ASP A 370 13.82 14.94 -4.24
N SER A 371 13.54 13.67 -3.91
CA SER A 371 14.15 12.48 -4.52
C SER A 371 13.92 12.31 -6.03
N GLY A 372 13.09 13.14 -6.66
CA GLY A 372 12.91 13.17 -8.11
C GLY A 372 12.66 11.80 -8.75
N SER A 373 12.17 10.81 -7.97
CA SER A 373 12.09 9.43 -8.44
C SER A 373 11.24 9.43 -9.71
N PRO A 374 11.76 8.94 -10.86
CA PRO A 374 11.14 9.18 -12.17
C PRO A 374 9.71 8.62 -12.33
N GLY A 375 9.21 7.83 -11.39
CA GLY A 375 7.83 7.31 -11.37
C GLY A 375 6.86 8.05 -10.42
N HIS A 376 7.35 8.89 -9.52
CA HIS A 376 6.56 9.43 -8.39
C HIS A 376 6.60 10.96 -8.39
N ALA A 377 6.00 11.54 -9.44
CA ALA A 377 5.73 12.96 -9.46
C ALA A 377 4.65 13.26 -8.41
N VAL A 378 5.06 13.70 -7.21
CA VAL A 378 4.20 14.49 -6.34
C VAL A 378 3.74 15.66 -7.18
N ARG A 379 2.56 15.57 -7.78
CA ARG A 379 2.06 16.58 -8.71
C ARG A 379 1.87 17.96 -8.05
N ASN A 380 2.06 18.09 -6.74
CA ASN A 380 2.16 19.36 -6.01
C ASN A 380 2.84 19.19 -4.63
N GLN A 381 4.18 19.34 -4.57
CA GLN A 381 4.92 19.38 -3.28
C GLN A 381 4.45 20.51 -2.35
N ASP A 382 3.79 21.54 -2.89
CA ASP A 382 3.34 22.73 -2.17
C ASP A 382 2.30 22.47 -1.06
N TYR A 383 1.69 21.28 -1.01
CA TYR A 383 0.56 20.99 -0.10
C TYR A 383 0.79 19.89 0.93
N VAL A 384 1.93 19.19 0.88
CA VAL A 384 2.28 18.22 1.93
C VAL A 384 2.99 18.97 3.07
N PRO A 385 2.48 18.92 4.32
CA PRO A 385 3.12 19.61 5.44
C PRO A 385 4.56 19.13 5.64
N ARG A 386 5.52 20.07 5.77
CA ARG A 386 6.93 19.71 6.00
C ARG A 386 7.12 18.96 7.33
N SER A 387 6.28 19.22 8.32
CA SER A 387 6.30 18.51 9.61
C SER A 387 6.00 17.02 9.47
N LEU A 388 5.30 16.59 8.41
CA LEU A 388 5.01 15.19 8.12
C LEU A 388 6.30 14.38 7.94
N PHE A 389 7.33 14.97 7.32
CA PHE A 389 8.64 14.35 7.12
C PHE A 389 9.55 14.42 8.37
N HIS A 390 9.20 15.22 9.37
CA HIS A 390 9.88 15.19 10.68
C HIS A 390 9.37 14.05 11.59
N LEU A 391 8.36 13.29 11.12
CA LEU A 391 7.73 12.21 11.88
C LEU A 391 8.44 10.87 11.78
N GLU A 392 9.50 10.78 10.99
CA GLU A 392 10.29 9.56 10.82
C GLU A 392 11.29 9.37 11.97
N LYS A 393 10.81 9.63 13.20
CA LYS A 393 11.48 9.28 14.45
C LYS A 393 11.10 7.88 14.93
N THR A 394 10.44 7.09 14.09
CA THR A 394 9.98 5.73 14.42
C THR A 394 11.13 4.85 14.90
N VAL A 395 12.30 4.94 14.27
CA VAL A 395 13.52 4.24 14.71
C VAL A 395 13.97 4.72 16.09
N TYR A 396 13.95 6.03 16.35
CA TYR A 396 14.30 6.57 17.68
C TYR A 396 13.28 6.18 18.75
N ASP A 397 11.99 6.17 18.44
CA ASP A 397 10.92 5.74 19.35
C ASP A 397 11.09 4.25 19.72
N LEU A 398 11.44 3.40 18.74
CA LEU A 398 11.79 1.99 18.99
C LEU A 398 13.06 1.85 19.85
N VAL A 399 14.13 2.60 19.54
CA VAL A 399 15.37 2.59 20.33
C VAL A 399 15.11 3.00 21.77
N ALA A 400 14.31 4.05 21.97
CA ALA A 400 13.95 4.57 23.29
C ALA A 400 13.10 3.57 24.10
N THR A 401 12.42 2.65 23.42
CA THR A 401 11.55 1.63 24.04
C THR A 401 12.22 0.26 24.14
N GLY A 402 13.52 0.17 23.85
CA GLY A 402 14.32 -1.03 24.08
C GLY A 402 14.41 -1.98 22.89
N ALA A 403 14.23 -1.47 21.65
CA ALA A 403 14.54 -2.26 20.46
C ALA A 403 15.99 -2.72 20.46
N ASP A 404 16.19 -4.00 20.19
CA ASP A 404 17.51 -4.60 20.05
C ASP A 404 18.09 -4.25 18.68
N LEU A 405 19.22 -3.52 18.70
CA LEU A 405 19.90 -3.07 17.48
C LEU A 405 20.89 -4.11 16.94
N SER A 406 21.12 -5.20 17.68
CA SER A 406 22.03 -6.28 17.33
C SER A 406 21.36 -7.43 16.55
N VAL A 407 20.04 -7.33 16.35
CA VAL A 407 19.23 -8.33 15.65
C VAL A 407 19.72 -8.60 14.23
N ARG A 408 19.42 -9.82 13.77
CA ARG A 408 19.72 -10.30 12.43
C ARG A 408 18.47 -10.90 11.81
N ASP A 409 18.25 -10.61 10.53
CA ASP A 409 17.25 -11.33 9.74
C ASP A 409 17.70 -12.79 9.45
N SER A 410 16.85 -13.56 8.77
CA SER A 410 17.16 -14.96 8.37
C SER A 410 18.37 -15.08 7.43
N ARG A 411 18.78 -13.99 6.77
CA ARG A 411 19.98 -13.92 5.93
C ARG A 411 21.18 -13.35 6.68
N GLY A 412 21.08 -13.12 7.99
CA GLY A 412 22.16 -12.59 8.80
C GLY A 412 22.41 -11.09 8.61
N ASN A 413 21.57 -10.36 7.89
CA ASN A 413 21.67 -8.91 7.76
C ASN A 413 21.33 -8.25 9.11
N THR A 414 22.20 -7.35 9.54
CA THR A 414 22.00 -6.50 10.73
C THR A 414 21.39 -5.15 10.35
N GLY A 415 20.96 -4.35 11.33
CA GLY A 415 20.53 -2.97 11.07
C GLY A 415 21.55 -2.11 10.32
N LEU A 416 22.86 -2.39 10.46
CA LEU A 416 23.91 -1.73 9.67
C LEU A 416 23.82 -2.06 8.18
N HIS A 417 23.45 -3.29 7.80
CA HIS A 417 23.24 -3.68 6.41
C HIS A 417 22.02 -2.95 5.81
N TYR A 418 20.95 -2.79 6.60
CA TYR A 418 19.77 -2.03 6.19
C TYR A 418 20.08 -0.54 6.01
N LEU A 419 20.89 0.07 6.89
CA LEU A 419 21.36 1.44 6.70
C LEU A 419 22.21 1.56 5.42
N ALA A 420 23.14 0.61 5.21
CA ALA A 420 24.01 0.58 4.04
C ALA A 420 23.25 0.43 2.70
N ALA A 421 22.19 -0.39 2.66
CA ALA A 421 21.33 -0.58 1.50
C ALA A 421 20.28 0.54 1.30
N SER A 422 20.33 1.59 2.12
CA SER A 422 19.35 2.68 2.14
C SER A 422 19.99 4.00 1.65
N LYS A 423 19.82 5.10 2.38
CA LYS A 423 20.30 6.45 2.04
C LYS A 423 21.54 6.85 2.85
N LEU A 424 22.23 5.93 3.53
CA LEU A 424 23.40 6.24 4.37
C LEU A 424 24.49 7.03 3.63
N GLY A 425 24.71 6.72 2.34
CA GLY A 425 25.65 7.42 1.45
C GLY A 425 25.08 8.65 0.71
N ALA A 426 23.81 9.00 0.91
CA ALA A 426 23.17 10.10 0.18
C ALA A 426 23.48 11.48 0.79
N GLY A 427 23.76 12.48 -0.04
CA GLY A 427 24.05 13.85 0.41
C GLY A 427 22.82 14.62 0.94
N ASP A 428 21.62 14.14 0.64
CA ASP A 428 20.32 14.76 0.95
C ASP A 428 19.96 14.73 2.46
N ARG A 429 18.79 15.30 2.78
CA ARG A 429 18.24 15.31 4.14
C ARG A 429 18.01 13.89 4.67
N ALA A 430 17.52 12.99 3.84
CA ALA A 430 17.25 11.60 4.21
C ALA A 430 18.52 10.89 4.66
N GLY A 431 19.60 11.04 3.91
CA GLY A 431 20.89 10.49 4.26
C GLY A 431 21.46 11.10 5.54
N HIS A 432 21.24 12.40 5.77
CA HIS A 432 21.65 13.04 7.04
C HIS A 432 20.94 12.42 8.25
N GLU A 433 19.62 12.24 8.19
CA GLU A 433 18.85 11.61 9.26
C GLU A 433 19.29 10.17 9.51
N GLN A 434 19.53 9.39 8.45
CA GLN A 434 20.02 8.01 8.58
C GLN A 434 21.44 7.93 9.15
N ARG A 435 22.33 8.87 8.79
CA ARG A 435 23.67 8.96 9.41
C ARG A 435 23.60 9.27 10.90
N GLY A 436 22.58 10.01 11.35
CA GLY A 436 22.32 10.22 12.78
C GLY A 436 22.10 8.92 13.56
N LEU A 437 21.62 7.87 12.91
CA LEU A 437 21.42 6.54 13.50
C LEU A 437 22.72 5.73 13.58
N LEU A 438 23.70 6.01 12.72
CA LEU A 438 24.91 5.19 12.60
C LEU A 438 25.66 5.03 13.93
N PRO A 439 25.90 6.08 14.75
CA PRO A 439 26.51 5.92 16.06
C PRO A 439 25.72 5.02 17.01
N LEU A 440 24.38 5.04 16.95
CA LEU A 440 23.52 4.21 17.81
C LEU A 440 23.67 2.73 17.46
N PHE A 441 23.68 2.39 16.17
CA PHE A 441 23.86 1.02 15.72
C PHE A 441 25.28 0.53 15.97
N LEU A 442 26.32 1.32 15.67
CA LEU A 442 27.71 0.93 15.88
C LEU A 442 28.08 0.69 17.36
N GLN A 443 27.33 1.27 18.30
CA GLN A 443 27.52 1.00 19.74
C GLN A 443 27.00 -0.38 20.18
N ARG A 444 26.11 -1.01 19.40
CA ARG A 444 25.36 -2.21 19.82
C ARG A 444 25.42 -3.36 18.83
N ALA A 445 25.65 -3.09 17.56
CA ALA A 445 25.78 -4.07 16.49
C ALA A 445 27.25 -4.24 16.11
N ASP A 446 27.63 -5.48 15.78
CA ASP A 446 28.98 -5.78 15.28
C ASP A 446 29.18 -5.21 13.86
N PRO A 447 30.09 -4.25 13.65
CA PRO A 447 30.37 -3.69 12.33
C PRO A 447 31.03 -4.69 11.38
N ARG A 448 31.58 -5.80 11.91
CA ARG A 448 32.21 -6.87 11.13
C ARG A 448 31.26 -8.02 10.80
N ALA A 449 30.00 -7.93 11.23
CA ALA A 449 29.00 -8.94 10.94
C ALA A 449 28.90 -9.13 9.41
N ARG A 450 29.04 -10.39 8.97
CA ARG A 450 28.81 -10.78 7.58
C ARG A 450 27.42 -11.41 7.46
N ASN A 451 26.71 -11.07 6.40
CA ASN A 451 25.45 -11.71 6.03
C ASN A 451 25.68 -13.08 5.36
N ALA A 452 24.60 -13.72 4.88
CA ALA A 452 24.63 -15.03 4.23
C ALA A 452 25.45 -15.04 2.93
N ASP A 453 25.61 -13.88 2.26
CA ASP A 453 26.45 -13.72 1.08
C ASP A 453 27.93 -13.50 1.45
N GLY A 454 28.23 -13.49 2.76
CA GLY A 454 29.56 -13.24 3.28
C GLY A 454 29.98 -11.78 3.21
N VAL A 455 29.05 -10.83 3.06
CA VAL A 455 29.35 -9.39 2.87
C VAL A 455 29.08 -8.62 4.18
N THR A 456 29.92 -7.65 4.53
CA THR A 456 29.67 -6.73 5.66
C THR A 456 28.82 -5.53 5.25
N ALA A 457 28.24 -4.80 6.21
CA ALA A 457 27.51 -3.57 5.91
C ALA A 457 28.37 -2.51 5.18
N LEU A 458 29.65 -2.39 5.53
CA LEU A 458 30.55 -1.43 4.88
C LEU A 458 30.92 -1.86 3.46
N GLU A 459 31.22 -3.16 3.25
CA GLU A 459 31.43 -3.72 1.91
C GLU A 459 30.18 -3.56 1.04
N MET A 460 28.99 -3.75 1.61
CA MET A 460 27.70 -3.57 0.95
C MET A 460 27.47 -2.12 0.53
N LEU A 461 27.80 -1.14 1.39
CA LEU A 461 27.67 0.28 1.09
C LEU A 461 28.51 0.68 -0.13
N PHE A 462 29.75 0.19 -0.22
CA PHE A 462 30.66 0.53 -1.33
C PHE A 462 30.53 -0.40 -2.55
N SER A 463 29.61 -1.36 -2.52
CA SER A 463 29.37 -2.24 -3.66
C SER A 463 28.63 -1.51 -4.79
N THR A 464 29.05 -1.74 -6.03
CA THR A 464 28.48 -1.10 -7.23
C THR A 464 27.01 -1.45 -7.49
N LYS A 465 26.49 -2.52 -6.85
CA LYS A 465 25.08 -2.94 -6.96
C LYS A 465 24.11 -2.09 -6.13
N ASN A 466 24.59 -1.41 -5.08
CA ASN A 466 23.80 -0.48 -4.27
C ASN A 466 24.07 0.98 -4.66
N GLY A 467 24.64 1.20 -5.86
CA GLY A 467 25.22 2.46 -6.33
C GLY A 467 24.20 3.58 -6.54
N ARG A 468 23.55 4.04 -5.46
CA ARG A 468 23.02 5.40 -5.31
C ARG A 468 24.07 6.36 -4.79
N TRP A 469 25.34 6.03 -5.00
CA TRP A 469 26.44 7.00 -5.06
C TRP A 469 26.34 7.73 -6.42
N CYS A 470 25.21 8.40 -6.63
CA CYS A 470 24.79 9.34 -7.69
C CYS A 470 25.22 9.08 -9.15
N GLU A 471 24.23 8.82 -10.02
CA GLU A 471 24.25 9.21 -11.44
C GLU A 471 24.01 10.73 -11.65
N GLU A 472 23.68 11.50 -10.59
CA GLU A 472 23.33 12.93 -10.73
C GLU A 472 24.29 13.96 -10.09
N GLU A 473 25.43 13.58 -9.52
CA GLU A 473 26.32 14.54 -8.84
C GLU A 473 27.79 14.45 -9.26
N GLU A 474 28.06 14.50 -10.57
CA GLU A 474 29.42 14.81 -11.09
C GLU A 474 29.96 16.18 -10.61
N GLN A 475 29.18 16.98 -9.88
CA GLN A 475 29.52 18.36 -9.51
C GLN A 475 30.12 18.55 -8.10
N ASP A 476 30.11 17.55 -7.20
CA ASP A 476 30.65 17.71 -5.83
C ASP A 476 31.34 16.46 -5.26
N TYR A 477 32.38 16.00 -5.98
CA TYR A 477 33.25 14.88 -5.57
C TYR A 477 33.84 15.06 -4.15
N GLU A 478 34.16 16.29 -3.75
CA GLU A 478 34.73 16.59 -2.43
C GLU A 478 33.74 16.31 -1.30
N ARG A 479 32.48 16.74 -1.45
CA ARG A 479 31.42 16.42 -0.48
C ARG A 479 31.18 14.93 -0.36
N PHE A 480 31.16 14.23 -1.49
CA PHE A 480 31.02 12.78 -1.54
C PHE A 480 32.19 12.07 -0.83
N TYR A 481 33.41 12.47 -1.13
CA TYR A 481 34.61 11.90 -0.52
C TYR A 481 34.62 12.16 1.00
N ALA A 482 34.33 13.38 1.43
CA ALA A 482 34.21 13.74 2.84
C ALA A 482 33.12 12.91 3.55
N LEU A 483 31.99 12.67 2.88
CA LEU A 483 30.92 11.83 3.39
C LEU A 483 31.37 10.37 3.58
N GLY A 484 31.97 9.78 2.54
CA GLY A 484 32.52 8.43 2.61
C GLY A 484 33.57 8.29 3.71
N ARG A 485 34.47 9.28 3.85
CA ARG A 485 35.46 9.36 4.95
C ARG A 485 34.78 9.39 6.31
N ASN A 486 33.75 10.21 6.50
CA ASN A 486 33.04 10.30 7.78
C ASN A 486 32.39 8.96 8.19
N ILE A 487 31.82 8.24 7.22
CA ILE A 487 31.23 6.91 7.45
C ILE A 487 32.34 5.91 7.79
N LEU A 488 33.42 5.85 6.99
CA LEU A 488 34.57 4.98 7.24
C LEU A 488 35.15 5.21 8.64
N ASP A 489 35.45 6.45 8.99
CA ASP A 489 36.00 6.82 10.30
C ASP A 489 35.05 6.40 11.44
N ALA A 490 33.72 6.39 11.23
CA ALA A 490 32.77 5.91 12.22
C ALA A 490 32.88 4.38 12.42
N PHE A 491 32.98 3.62 11.33
CA PHE A 491 33.21 2.17 11.37
C PHE A 491 34.57 1.83 12.01
N GLU A 492 35.64 2.54 11.64
CA GLU A 492 36.98 2.37 12.22
C GLU A 492 36.97 2.62 13.74
N ARG A 493 36.31 3.70 14.19
CA ARG A 493 36.12 3.98 15.62
C ARG A 493 35.32 2.90 16.35
N ALA A 494 34.41 2.23 15.65
CA ALA A 494 33.67 1.07 16.16
C ALA A 494 34.47 -0.24 16.08
N GLY A 495 35.73 -0.17 15.65
CA GLY A 495 36.64 -1.31 15.58
C GLY A 495 36.59 -2.06 14.27
N TYR A 496 36.09 -1.49 13.17
CA TYR A 496 36.31 -2.06 11.82
C TYR A 496 37.78 -1.85 11.40
N PRO A 497 38.47 -2.87 10.86
CA PRO A 497 39.91 -2.82 10.57
C PRO A 497 40.26 -2.03 9.31
#